data_AF-A0A0W0V762-F1
#
_entry.id   AF-A0A0W0V762-F1
#
_cell.length_a   1.000
_cell.length_b   1.000
_cell.length_c   1.000
_cell.angle_alpha   90.00
_cell.angle_beta   90.00
_cell.angle_gamma   90.00
#
_symmetry.space_group_name_H-M   'P 1'
#
loop_
_entity.id
_entity.type
_entity.pdbx_description
1 polymer ?
#
loop_
_entity_poly.entity_id
_entity_poly.type
_entity_poly.pdbx_seq_one_letter_code
_entity_poly.pdbx_strand_id
1 'polypeptide(L)'
;MSEAERKRLLIVAKNSQMPERNMALIYCSFGLGLRAKEIASLKISDVTDSDYKLLDEIRLKRSMTKGEKQRYAYLVNKKFCDALEAHIKHLKGANRDKPLFLTQRKSPCPPQPPQKLSHGLEDVF
;
A
#
# COMPACT_ATOMS: atom_id res chain seq x y z
N MET A 1 12.16 -13.71 4.78
CA MET A 1 11.24 -13.09 5.76
C MET A 1 10.60 -14.20 6.57
N SER A 2 11.06 -14.39 7.80
CA SER A 2 10.56 -15.42 8.72
C SER A 2 9.20 -15.01 9.30
N GLU A 3 8.41 -15.98 9.79
CA GLU A 3 7.11 -15.67 10.40
C GLU A 3 7.25 -14.75 11.63
N ALA A 4 8.35 -14.90 12.37
CA ALA A 4 8.68 -14.05 13.51
C ALA A 4 8.94 -12.59 13.11
N GLU A 5 9.66 -12.35 12.01
CA GLU A 5 9.89 -11.00 11.47
C GLU A 5 8.58 -10.34 11.04
N ARG A 6 7.69 -11.09 10.38
CA ARG A 6 6.37 -10.57 9.97
C ARG A 6 5.51 -10.18 11.16
N LYS A 7 5.49 -11.00 12.22
CA LYS A 7 4.79 -10.67 13.46
C LYS A 7 5.36 -9.41 14.11
N ARG A 8 6.69 -9.27 14.16
CA ARG A 8 7.35 -8.06 14.66
C ARG A 8 6.97 -6.82 13.85
N LEU A 9 7.01 -6.89 12.51
CA LEU A 9 6.58 -5.78 11.66
C LEU A 9 5.13 -5.36 11.90
N LEU A 10 4.22 -6.33 12.08
CA LEU A 10 2.82 -6.04 12.40
C LEU A 10 2.68 -5.31 13.74
N ILE A 11 3.47 -5.70 14.76
CA ILE A 11 3.46 -5.04 16.07
C ILE A 11 3.97 -3.60 15.95
N VAL A 12 5.07 -3.39 15.22
CA VAL A 12 5.63 -2.05 14.97
C VAL A 12 4.62 -1.18 14.21
N ALA A 13 3.97 -1.73 13.18
CA ALA A 13 2.95 -1.02 12.41
C ALA A 13 1.76 -0.59 13.28
N LYS A 14 1.30 -1.46 14.19
CA LYS A 14 0.22 -1.16 15.14
C LYS A 14 0.54 -0.01 16.10
N ASN A 15 1.81 0.17 16.44
CA ASN A 15 2.26 1.24 17.35
C ASN A 15 2.66 2.54 16.61
N SER A 16 2.41 2.61 15.30
CA SER A 16 2.75 3.79 14.48
C SER A 16 1.65 4.85 14.52
N GLN A 17 1.93 6.06 14.00
CA GLN A 17 0.96 7.16 13.91
C GLN A 17 -0.25 6.85 13.02
N MET A 18 -0.11 5.94 12.05
CA MET A 18 -1.19 5.51 11.15
C MET A 18 -1.21 3.98 11.07
N PRO A 19 -1.71 3.30 12.11
CA PRO A 19 -1.59 1.85 12.21
C PRO A 19 -2.39 1.10 11.14
N GLU A 20 -3.59 1.58 10.79
CA GLU A 20 -4.46 0.99 9.77
C GLU A 20 -3.78 1.00 8.41
N ARG A 21 -3.22 2.16 8.02
CA ARG A 21 -2.49 2.35 6.76
C ARG A 21 -1.27 1.42 6.69
N ASN A 22 -0.45 1.40 7.74
CA ASN A 22 0.80 0.64 7.74
C ASN A 22 0.54 -0.87 7.76
N MET A 23 -0.45 -1.33 8.52
CA MET A 23 -0.88 -2.72 8.50
C MET A 23 -1.37 -3.13 7.11
N ALA A 24 -2.21 -2.30 6.48
CA ALA A 24 -2.70 -2.54 5.12
C ALA A 24 -1.54 -2.59 4.10
N LEU A 25 -0.53 -1.74 4.24
CA LEU A 25 0.67 -1.75 3.38
C LEU A 25 1.45 -3.07 3.49
N ILE A 26 1.67 -3.55 4.72
CA ILE A 26 2.38 -4.80 4.98
C ILE A 26 1.60 -5.99 4.42
N TYR A 27 0.28 -6.03 4.60
CA TYR A 27 -0.56 -7.07 4.03
C TYR A 27 -0.61 -7.02 2.49
N CYS A 28 -0.65 -5.83 1.88
CA CYS A 28 -0.52 -5.67 0.44
C CYS A 28 0.80 -6.27 -0.08
N SER A 29 1.91 -5.99 0.60
CA SER A 29 3.22 -6.47 0.16
C SER A 29 3.40 -7.97 0.38
N PHE A 30 3.22 -8.46 1.61
CA PHE A 30 3.53 -9.84 1.97
C PHE A 30 2.33 -10.80 1.90
N GLY A 31 1.11 -10.30 2.08
CA GLY A 31 -0.11 -11.10 1.99
C GLY A 31 -0.58 -11.30 0.56
N LEU A 32 -0.53 -10.25 -0.26
CA LEU A 32 -0.97 -10.29 -1.66
C LEU A 32 0.17 -10.39 -2.68
N GLY A 33 1.43 -10.21 -2.27
CA GLY A 33 2.57 -10.23 -3.19
C GLY A 33 2.57 -9.05 -4.16
N LEU A 34 2.08 -7.90 -3.72
CA LEU A 34 2.12 -6.67 -4.50
C LEU A 34 3.51 -6.02 -4.39
N ARG A 35 4.03 -5.55 -5.52
CA ARG A 35 5.27 -4.77 -5.57
C ARG A 35 4.99 -3.33 -5.13
N ALA A 36 6.01 -2.65 -4.60
CA ALA A 36 5.88 -1.27 -4.14
C ALA A 36 5.23 -0.32 -5.18
N LYS A 37 5.58 -0.45 -6.46
CA LYS A 37 4.97 0.35 -7.55
C LYS A 37 3.47 0.08 -7.72
N GLU A 38 3.05 -1.19 -7.61
CA GLU A 38 1.63 -1.57 -7.71
C GLU A 38 0.85 -0.99 -6.52
N ILE A 39 1.40 -1.09 -5.31
CA ILE A 39 0.80 -0.54 -4.09
C ILE A 39 0.68 0.98 -4.18
N ALA A 40 1.73 1.67 -4.64
CA ALA A 40 1.76 3.14 -4.74
C ALA A 40 0.79 3.70 -5.78
N SER A 41 0.43 2.89 -6.77
CA SER A 41 -0.43 3.33 -7.86
C SER A 41 -1.88 2.86 -7.70
N LEU A 42 -2.17 2.14 -6.62
CA LEU A 42 -3.50 1.64 -6.30
C LEU A 42 -4.43 2.80 -5.94
N LYS A 43 -5.61 2.87 -6.55
CA LYS A 43 -6.62 3.88 -6.23
C LYS A 43 -7.69 3.34 -5.29
N ILE A 44 -8.42 4.24 -4.64
CA ILE A 44 -9.59 3.89 -3.82
C ILE A 44 -10.62 3.12 -4.67
N SER A 45 -10.83 3.55 -5.91
CA SER A 45 -11.70 2.86 -6.89
C SER A 45 -11.25 1.45 -7.29
N ASP A 46 -9.98 1.09 -7.11
CA ASP A 46 -9.48 -0.24 -7.44
C ASP A 46 -9.73 -1.26 -6.31
N VAL A 47 -10.11 -0.79 -5.11
CA VAL A 47 -10.35 -1.62 -3.92
C VAL A 47 -11.76 -1.46 -3.32
N THR A 48 -12.49 -0.42 -3.73
CA THR A 48 -13.85 -0.15 -3.20
C THR A 48 -14.88 0.04 -4.31
N ASP A 49 -16.11 -0.36 -4.00
CA ASP A 49 -17.28 -0.04 -4.82
C ASP A 49 -17.66 1.45 -4.73
N SER A 50 -18.68 1.86 -5.48
CA SER A 50 -19.32 3.18 -5.45
C SER A 50 -19.76 3.62 -4.05
N ASP A 51 -20.17 2.69 -3.19
CA ASP A 51 -20.56 2.94 -1.79
C ASP A 51 -19.38 2.97 -0.79
N TYR A 52 -18.12 2.98 -1.26
CA TYR A 52 -16.92 2.82 -0.41
C TYR A 52 -16.89 1.50 0.38
N LYS A 53 -17.63 0.48 -0.09
CA LYS A 53 -17.54 -0.88 0.43
C LYS A 53 -16.33 -1.58 -0.17
N LEU A 54 -15.62 -2.36 0.64
CA LEU A 54 -14.46 -3.11 0.19
C LEU A 54 -14.87 -4.19 -0.83
N LEU A 55 -14.13 -4.29 -1.93
CA LEU A 55 -14.30 -5.36 -2.94
C LEU A 55 -13.57 -6.62 -2.49
N ASP A 56 -14.06 -7.80 -2.87
CA ASP A 56 -13.40 -9.08 -2.56
C ASP A 56 -12.07 -9.26 -3.32
N GLU A 57 -11.85 -8.47 -4.37
CA GLU A 57 -10.66 -8.51 -5.21
C GLU A 57 -10.14 -7.10 -5.51
N ILE A 58 -8.81 -6.97 -5.56
CA ILE A 58 -8.11 -5.77 -6.00
C ILE A 58 -7.74 -5.91 -7.47
N ARG A 59 -8.16 -4.95 -8.29
CA ARG A 59 -7.88 -4.94 -9.73
C ARG A 59 -6.56 -4.20 -10.00
N LEU A 60 -5.49 -4.94 -10.30
CA LEU A 60 -4.21 -4.32 -10.69
C LEU A 60 -4.22 -4.04 -12.19
N LYS A 61 -4.36 -2.75 -12.53
CA LYS A 61 -4.36 -2.28 -13.91
C LYS A 61 -3.03 -2.54 -14.62
N ARG A 62 -3.14 -2.65 -15.93
CA ARG A 62 -2.04 -2.93 -16.86
C ARG A 62 -0.84 -2.00 -16.69
N SER A 63 -1.12 -0.71 -16.47
CA SER A 63 -0.14 0.37 -16.22
C SER A 63 0.72 0.16 -14.97
N MET A 64 0.31 -0.71 -14.06
CA MET A 64 0.99 -0.94 -12.77
C MET A 64 1.96 -2.13 -12.81
N THR A 65 1.83 -3.00 -13.81
CA THR A 65 2.59 -4.26 -13.91
C THR A 65 3.69 -4.17 -14.96
N LYS A 66 4.86 -4.74 -14.68
CA LYS A 66 5.91 -4.93 -15.69
C LYS A 66 5.48 -6.10 -16.57
N GLY A 67 5.14 -5.83 -17.83
CA GLY A 67 4.66 -6.82 -18.79
C GLY A 67 3.21 -6.64 -19.23
N GLU A 68 2.56 -5.53 -18.86
CA GLU A 68 1.24 -5.16 -19.37
C GLU A 68 0.15 -6.24 -19.19
N LYS A 69 0.17 -6.97 -18.08
CA LYS A 69 -0.87 -7.95 -17.76
C LYS A 69 -1.67 -7.49 -16.55
N GLN A 70 -2.95 -7.25 -16.78
CA GLN A 70 -3.89 -7.03 -15.69
C GLN A 70 -4.00 -8.31 -14.86
N ARG A 71 -3.94 -8.17 -13.54
CA ARG A 71 -4.14 -9.29 -12.60
C ARG A 71 -5.06 -8.88 -11.46
N TYR A 72 -5.71 -9.86 -10.86
CA TYR A 72 -6.58 -9.68 -9.70
C TYR A 72 -5.87 -10.23 -8.46
N ALA A 73 -5.93 -9.49 -7.35
CA ALA A 73 -5.42 -9.94 -6.06
C ALA A 73 -6.59 -10.09 -5.09
N TYR A 74 -6.88 -11.32 -4.69
CA TYR A 74 -8.03 -11.65 -3.86
C TYR A 74 -7.78 -11.34 -2.38
N LEU A 75 -8.75 -10.71 -1.74
CA LEU A 75 -8.71 -10.34 -0.33
C LEU A 75 -9.11 -11.53 0.55
N VAL A 76 -8.21 -12.50 0.69
CA VAL A 76 -8.50 -13.74 1.44
C VAL A 76 -8.36 -13.57 2.96
N ASN A 77 -7.57 -12.58 3.40
CA ASN A 77 -7.24 -12.43 4.82
C ASN A 77 -8.19 -11.45 5.53
N LYS A 78 -9.03 -11.96 6.45
CA LYS A 78 -9.94 -11.14 7.26
C LYS A 78 -9.25 -9.97 7.98
N LYS A 79 -8.07 -10.21 8.57
CA LYS A 79 -7.33 -9.15 9.29
C LYS A 79 -6.88 -8.03 8.37
N PHE A 80 -6.65 -8.34 7.09
CA PHE A 80 -6.33 -7.34 6.09
C PHE A 80 -7.59 -6.57 5.69
N CYS A 81 -8.71 -7.26 5.45
CA CYS A 81 -9.99 -6.62 5.17
C CYS A 81 -10.39 -5.65 6.30
N ASP A 82 -10.28 -6.07 7.56
CA ASP A 82 -10.60 -5.23 8.73
C ASP A 82 -9.73 -3.97 8.78
N ALA A 83 -8.42 -4.12 8.57
CA ALA A 83 -7.48 -2.98 8.57
C ALA A 83 -7.73 -2.03 7.39
N LEU A 84 -8.04 -2.58 6.22
CA LEU A 84 -8.29 -1.81 5.02
C LEU A 84 -9.62 -1.08 5.09
N GLU A 85 -10.67 -1.73 5.61
CA GLU A 85 -11.97 -1.12 5.86
C GLU A 85 -11.88 0.02 6.89
N ALA A 86 -11.10 -0.18 7.97
CA ALA A 86 -10.81 0.89 8.92
C ALA A 86 -10.14 2.09 8.24
N HIS A 87 -9.14 1.85 7.38
CA HIS A 87 -8.49 2.91 6.59
C HIS A 87 -9.46 3.60 5.61
N ILE A 88 -10.33 2.84 4.93
CA ILE A 88 -11.33 3.37 3.98
C ILE A 88 -12.35 4.26 4.70
N LYS A 89 -12.73 3.95 5.95
CA LYS A 89 -13.62 4.82 6.74
C LYS A 89 -13.06 6.24 6.88
N HIS A 90 -11.74 6.40 7.00
CA HIS A 90 -11.08 7.71 7.01
C HIS A 90 -11.06 8.40 5.65
N LEU A 91 -11.17 7.64 4.56
CA LEU A 91 -11.21 8.14 3.18
C LEU A 91 -12.64 8.34 2.65
N LYS A 92 -13.67 8.02 3.44
CA LYS A 92 -15.07 8.15 3.03
C LYS A 92 -15.38 9.62 2.73
N GLY A 93 -15.75 9.91 1.48
CA GLY A 93 -15.95 11.27 0.96
C GLY A 93 -14.76 11.86 0.18
N ALA A 94 -13.62 11.19 0.15
CA ALA A 94 -12.52 11.55 -0.75
C ALA A 94 -12.80 11.07 -2.18
N ASN A 95 -12.29 11.79 -3.18
CA ASN A 95 -12.42 11.38 -4.58
C ASN A 95 -11.78 9.99 -4.80
N ARG A 96 -12.54 9.07 -5.40
CA ARG A 96 -12.16 7.66 -5.63
C ARG A 96 -11.01 7.48 -6.63
N ASP A 97 -10.65 8.54 -7.37
CA ASP A 97 -9.47 8.57 -8.23
C ASP A 97 -8.15 8.82 -7.47
N LYS A 98 -8.23 9.20 -6.18
CA LYS A 98 -7.05 9.39 -5.35
C LYS A 98 -6.37 8.04 -5.05
N PRO A 99 -5.04 8.04 -4.84
CA PRO A 99 -4.31 6.86 -4.41
C PRO A 99 -4.82 6.41 -3.03
N LEU A 100 -4.92 5.08 -2.85
CA LEU A 100 -5.36 4.46 -1.60
C LEU A 100 -4.37 4.75 -0.46
N PHE A 101 -3.08 4.70 -0.79
CA PHE A 101 -1.98 5.01 0.13
C PHE A 101 -1.33 6.30 -0.33
N LEU A 102 -1.59 7.38 0.40
CA LEU A 102 -0.82 8.61 0.24
C LEU A 102 0.56 8.38 0.87
N THR A 103 1.61 8.61 0.10
CA THR A 103 2.97 8.62 0.67
C THR A 103 3.07 9.82 1.58
N GLN A 104 3.60 9.64 2.79
CA GLN A 104 3.99 10.76 3.66
C GLN A 104 5.28 11.36 3.11
N ARG A 105 5.25 12.00 1.94
CA ARG A 105 6.32 12.91 1.55
C ARG A 105 6.20 14.17 2.41
N LYS A 106 6.75 14.11 3.63
CA LYS A 106 7.10 15.29 4.43
C LYS A 106 8.48 15.79 4.01
N SER A 107 8.63 16.17 2.74
CA SER A 107 9.58 17.19 2.25
C SER A 107 9.74 17.08 0.72
N PRO A 108 9.79 18.20 0.00
CA PRO A 108 10.55 18.27 -1.24
C PRO A 108 12.01 17.96 -0.87
N CYS A 109 12.60 16.92 -1.46
CA CYS A 109 14.06 16.81 -1.45
C CYS A 109 14.61 18.12 -2.03
N PRO A 110 15.41 18.92 -1.30
CA PRO A 110 16.18 19.96 -1.95
C PRO A 110 17.11 19.28 -2.98
N PRO A 111 17.29 19.87 -4.17
CA PRO A 111 18.19 19.30 -5.17
C PRO A 111 19.61 19.36 -4.62
N GLN A 112 20.18 18.20 -4.28
CA GLN A 112 21.59 18.14 -3.90
C GLN A 112 22.46 18.08 -5.16
N PRO A 113 23.55 18.87 -5.23
CA PRO A 113 24.44 18.88 -6.39
C PRO A 113 25.19 17.55 -6.53
N PRO A 114 25.67 17.21 -7.75
CA PRO A 114 26.10 15.86 -8.08
C PRO A 114 27.54 15.61 -7.64
N GLN A 115 27.76 15.05 -6.45
CA GLN A 115 29.08 14.52 -6.08
C GLN A 115 29.00 13.23 -5.26
N LYS A 116 29.33 12.13 -5.95
CA LYS A 116 29.95 10.87 -5.49
C LYS A 116 29.18 9.87 -4.60
N LEU A 117 28.89 8.74 -5.25
CA LEU A 117 29.40 7.39 -4.98
C LEU A 117 28.79 6.56 -3.80
N SER A 118 28.01 5.57 -4.23
CA SER A 118 27.98 4.16 -3.78
C SER A 118 27.22 3.77 -2.50
N HIS A 119 26.36 2.75 -2.70
CA HIS A 119 25.68 1.89 -1.72
C HIS A 119 24.63 2.57 -0.84
N GLY A 120 23.39 2.61 -1.33
CA GLY A 120 22.22 3.01 -0.55
C GLY A 120 20.99 2.27 -1.04
N LEU A 121 20.92 0.97 -0.72
CA LEU A 121 19.77 0.10 -1.00
C LEU A 121 18.76 0.25 0.15
N GLU A 122 18.20 1.44 0.35
CA GLU A 122 17.22 1.68 1.43
C GLU A 122 16.36 2.90 1.12
N ASP A 123 15.56 2.79 0.06
CA ASP A 123 14.38 3.63 -0.10
C ASP A 123 13.27 2.77 -0.70
N VAL A 124 12.70 1.93 0.17
CA VAL A 124 11.38 1.35 -0.03
C VAL A 124 10.62 1.50 1.29
N PHE A 125 9.49 2.21 1.19
CA PHE A 125 8.41 2.44 2.17
C PHE A 125 8.43 3.75 2.96
#